data_AF-A0A971URX3-F1
#
_entry.id   AF-A0A971URX3-F1
#
_cell.length_a   1.000
_cell.length_b   1.000
_cell.length_c   1.000
_cell.angle_alpha   90.00
_cell.angle_beta   90.00
_cell.angle_gamma   90.00
#
_symmetry.space_group_name_H-M   'P 1'
#
loop_
_entity.id
_entity.type
_entity.pdbx_description
1 polymer ?
#
loop_
_entity_poly.entity_id
_entity_poly.type
_entity_poly.pdbx_seq_one_letter_code
_entity_poly.pdbx_strand_id
1 'polypeptide(L)' 'MSTQDTATRQLTPQALGLECPHCGCRDLRVLYTRQAPNQRIMRRRRCRYCGTRVTSWEKIGR' A
#
# COMPACT_ATOMS: atom_id res chain seq x y z
N MET A 1 -20.56 -41.73 10.97
CA MET A 1 -19.63 -41.61 9.82
C MET A 1 -19.50 -40.12 9.52
N SER A 2 -18.60 -39.44 10.25
CA SER A 2 -18.54 -37.98 10.32
C SER A 2 -17.61 -37.45 9.22
N THR A 3 -18.17 -36.93 8.14
CA THR A 3 -17.43 -36.22 7.10
C THR A 3 -17.12 -34.82 7.61
N GLN A 4 -15.85 -34.55 7.90
CA GLN A 4 -15.38 -33.22 8.28
C GLN A 4 -15.12 -32.42 7.00
N ASP A 5 -16.00 -31.47 6.70
CA ASP A 5 -15.80 -30.46 5.65
C ASP A 5 -14.62 -29.56 6.01
N THR A 6 -13.48 -29.80 5.36
CA THR A 6 -12.26 -29.03 5.57
C THR A 6 -12.32 -27.77 4.71
N ALA A 7 -12.93 -26.70 5.25
CA ALA A 7 -13.00 -25.41 4.59
C ALA A 7 -11.60 -24.77 4.48
N THR A 8 -11.00 -24.88 3.30
CA THR A 8 -9.71 -24.26 2.99
C THR A 8 -9.90 -22.75 2.85
N ARG A 9 -9.44 -21.98 3.85
CA ARG A 9 -9.48 -20.52 3.83
C ARG A 9 -8.51 -19.99 2.77
N GLN A 10 -9.02 -19.65 1.59
CA GLN A 10 -8.24 -19.01 0.53
C GLN A 10 -7.74 -17.64 1.01
N LEU A 11 -6.44 -17.54 1.27
CA LEU A 11 -5.76 -16.27 1.54
C LEU A 11 -5.61 -15.56 0.19
N THR A 12 -6.40 -14.51 -0.04
CA THR A 12 -6.20 -13.64 -1.20
C THR A 12 -4.78 -13.08 -1.14
N PRO A 13 -4.00 -13.13 -2.24
CA PRO A 13 -2.69 -12.51 -2.28
C PRO A 13 -2.88 -11.04 -1.95
N GLN A 14 -2.36 -10.61 -0.79
CA GLN A 14 -2.38 -9.21 -0.39
C GLN A 14 -1.74 -8.43 -1.54
N ALA A 15 -2.48 -7.49 -2.12
CA ALA A 15 -2.01 -6.73 -3.27
C ALA A 15 -0.64 -6.12 -2.94
N LEU A 16 0.42 -6.67 -3.55
CA LEU A 16 1.79 -6.26 -3.28
C LEU A 16 2.01 -4.90 -3.92
N GLY A 17 2.12 -3.86 -3.09
CA GLY A 17 2.49 -2.51 -3.52
C GLY A 17 1.49 -1.42 -3.15
N LEU A 18 1.82 -0.18 -3.53
CA LEU A 18 0.97 0.98 -3.30
C LEU A 18 0.10 1.22 -4.53
N GLU A 19 -1.22 1.15 -4.33
CA GLU A 19 -2.21 1.48 -5.36
C GLU A 19 -2.85 2.85 -5.07
N CYS A 20 -3.31 3.52 -6.11
CA CYS A 20 -4.10 4.73 -5.95
C CYS A 20 -5.47 4.38 -5.34
N PRO A 21 -5.86 4.97 -4.20
CA PRO A 21 -7.14 4.67 -3.56
C PRO A 21 -8.36 5.13 -4.37
N HIS A 22 -8.17 5.99 -5.37
CA HIS A 22 -9.25 6.55 -6.17
C HIS A 22 -9.50 5.79 -7.48
N CYS A 23 -8.45 5.25 -8.12
CA CYS A 23 -8.58 4.63 -9.44
C CYS A 23 -7.90 3.26 -9.56
N GLY A 24 -7.26 2.75 -8.50
CA GLY A 24 -6.54 1.47 -8.52
C GLY A 24 -5.22 1.49 -9.30
N CYS A 25 -4.86 2.60 -9.96
CA CYS A 25 -3.60 2.70 -10.70
C CYS A 25 -2.40 2.51 -9.77
N ARG A 26 -1.43 1.68 -10.19
CA ARG A 26 -0.20 1.37 -9.45
C ARG A 26 0.96 2.32 -9.74
N ASP A 27 0.79 3.22 -10.71
CA ASP A 27 1.77 4.25 -11.04
C ASP A 27 1.55 5.50 -10.18
N LEU A 28 2.35 5.58 -9.11
CA LEU A 28 2.38 6.68 -8.16
C LEU A 28 3.75 7.39 -8.21
N ARG A 29 3.86 8.47 -8.98
CA ARG A 29 5.08 9.27 -9.05
C ARG A 29 5.37 9.97 -7.73
N VAL A 30 6.59 9.83 -7.20
CA VAL A 30 7.03 10.55 -6.00
C VAL A 30 7.18 12.04 -6.34
N LEU A 31 6.50 12.90 -5.58
CA LEU A 31 6.61 14.36 -5.69
C LEU A 31 7.76 14.87 -4.83
N TYR A 32 7.82 14.44 -3.58
CA TYR A 32 8.91 14.74 -2.67
C TYR A 32 9.01 13.69 -1.58
N THR A 33 10.22 13.58 -1.04
CA THR A 33 10.53 12.80 0.14
C THR A 33 11.04 13.75 1.21
N ARG A 34 10.50 13.65 2.42
CA ARG A 34 11.01 14.40 3.57
C ARG A 34 11.16 13.50 4.78
N GLN A 35 12.13 13.83 5.61
CA GLN A 35 12.23 13.27 6.94
C GLN A 35 11.04 13.79 7.77
N ALA A 36 10.44 12.88 8.54
CA ALA A 36 9.35 13.16 9.43
C ALA A 36 9.76 12.85 10.88
N PRO A 37 9.12 13.48 11.87
CA PRO A 37 9.38 13.18 13.27
C PRO A 37 9.24 11.69 13.59
N ASN A 38 9.89 11.24 14.67
CA ASN A 38 9.87 9.86 15.15
C ASN A 38 10.54 8.86 14.19
N GLN A 39 11.66 9.24 13.57
CA GLN A 39 12.44 8.38 12.68
C GLN A 39 11.58 7.82 11.54
N ARG A 40 10.81 8.68 10.85
CA ARG A 40 9.97 8.27 9.73
C ARG A 40 10.38 8.98 8.45
N ILE A 41 10.24 8.30 7.32
CA ILE A 41 10.32 8.92 6.00
C ILE A 41 8.89 9.12 5.51
N MET A 42 8.54 10.35 5.19
CA MET A 42 7.29 10.66 4.51
C MET A 42 7.57 10.82 3.02
N ARG A 43 6.84 10.07 2.18
CA ARG A 43 6.85 10.24 0.73
C ARG A 43 5.49 10.69 0.26
N ARG A 44 5.43 11.86 -0.37
CA ARG A 44 4.25 12.35 -1.05
C ARG A 44 4.30 11.87 -2.49
N ARG A 45 3.27 11.18 -2.95
CA ARG A 45 3.13 10.66 -4.31
C ARG A 45 1.91 11.24 -5.00
N ARG A 46 1.91 11.24 -6.33
CA ARG A 46 0.78 11.61 -7.19
C ARG A 46 0.53 10.48 -8.16
N CYS A 47 -0.73 10.04 -8.24
CA CYS A 47 -1.15 9.08 -9.26
C CYS A 47 -0.97 9.69 -10.65
N ARG A 48 -0.36 8.93 -11.57
CA ARG A 48 -0.19 9.35 -12.96
C ARG A 48 -1.52 9.49 -13.70
N TYR A 49 -2.49 8.63 -13.38
CA TYR A 49 -3.78 8.56 -14.06
C TYR A 49 -4.78 9.62 -13.58
N CYS A 50 -5.26 9.53 -12.33
CA CYS A 50 -6.28 10.46 -11.82
C CYS A 50 -5.70 11.70 -11.12
N GLY A 51 -4.38 11.78 -10.91
CA GLY A 51 -3.75 12.90 -10.21
C GLY A 51 -3.93 12.91 -8.69
N THR A 52 -4.66 11.95 -8.11
CA THR A 52 -4.86 11.83 -6.65
C THR A 52 -3.51 11.73 -5.95
N ARG A 53 -3.36 12.48 -4.86
CA ARG A 53 -2.12 12.52 -4.10
C ARG A 53 -2.19 11.56 -2.92
N VAL A 54 -1.23 10.64 -2.83
CA VAL A 54 -1.09 9.65 -1.76
C VAL A 54 0.10 10.00 -0.87
N THR A 55 0.05 9.70 0.42
CA THR A 55 1.18 9.85 1.34
C THR A 55 1.50 8.48 1.91
N SER A 56 2.76 8.05 1.84
CA SER A 56 3.22 6.92 2.66
C SER A 56 4.20 7.37 3.72
N TRP A 57 4.17 6.62 4.80
CA TRP A 57 5.14 6.72 5.88
C TRP A 57 5.91 5.42 5.93
N GLU A 58 7.23 5.53 5.95
CA GLU A 58 8.12 4.41 6.21
C GLU A 58 8.79 4.66 7.56
N LYS A 59 8.86 3.66 8.43
CA LYS A 59 9.63 3.76 9.68
C LYS A 59 11.09 3.46 9.36
N ILE A 60 11.99 4.34 9.78
CA ILE A 60 13.43 4.11 9.74
C ILE A 60 13.76 3.34 11.01
N GLY A 61 13.97 2.03 10.90
CA GLY A 61 14.32 1.15 12.02
C GLY A 61 13.62 -0.21 11.94
N ARG A 62 14.36 -1.26 12.26
CA ARG A 62 13.87 -2.62 12.48
C ARG A 62 13.58 -2.81 13.96
#